data_AF-A0A6H9SV74-F1
#
_entry.id   AF-A0A6H9SV74-F1
#
_cell.length_a   1.000
_cell.length_b   1.000
_cell.length_c   1.000
_cell.angle_alpha   90.00
_cell.angle_beta   90.00
_cell.angle_gamma   90.00
#
_symmetry.space_group_name_H-M   'P 1'
#
loop_
_entity.id
_entity.type
_entity.pdbx_description
1 polymer ?
#
loop_
_entity_poly.entity_id
_entity_poly.type
_entity_poly.pdbx_seq_one_letter_code
_entity_poly.pdbx_strand_id
1 'polypeptide(L)'
;MDTKHVELDQFISIYFGQDFDLFGNTIPEIVADYVSSSTEAERKKLLFDIDEFISLHPTDMEDAFENQFGKWFGVDLWGHTAKSFLEEIKRLLP
;
A
#
# COMPACT_ATOMS: atom_id res chain seq x y z
N MET A 1 11.34 12.19 -12.08
CA MET A 1 10.83 11.25 -11.07
C MET A 1 10.61 9.96 -11.81
N ASP A 2 11.47 8.97 -11.60
CA ASP A 2 11.26 7.62 -12.12
C ASP A 2 10.03 7.07 -11.39
N THR A 3 8.91 7.00 -12.09
CA THR A 3 7.65 6.46 -11.59
C THR A 3 7.73 4.95 -11.52
N LYS A 4 8.36 4.42 -10.47
CA LYS A 4 8.25 2.99 -10.12
C LYS A 4 7.11 2.84 -9.13
N HIS A 5 6.18 1.92 -9.41
CA HIS A 5 5.04 1.57 -8.56
C HIS A 5 3.93 2.64 -8.42
N VAL A 6 3.40 3.14 -9.55
CA VAL A 6 2.41 4.23 -9.58
C VAL A 6 1.12 3.88 -8.84
N GLU A 7 0.61 2.66 -8.97
CA GLU A 7 -0.63 2.27 -8.33
C GLU A 7 -0.43 2.11 -6.82
N LEU A 8 0.71 1.57 -6.39
CA LEU A 8 1.07 1.50 -4.96
C LEU A 8 1.23 2.89 -4.33
N ASP A 9 1.89 3.82 -5.03
CA ASP A 9 2.02 5.21 -4.61
C ASP A 9 0.66 5.88 -4.42
N GLN A 10 -0.23 5.75 -5.42
CA GLN A 10 -1.57 6.32 -5.36
C GLN A 10 -2.39 5.67 -4.25
N PHE A 11 -2.33 4.36 -4.12
CA PHE A 11 -3.04 3.62 -3.10
C PHE A 11 -2.65 4.09 -1.69
N ILE A 12 -1.35 4.11 -1.36
CA ILE A 12 -0.89 4.52 -0.02
C ILE A 12 -1.20 6.01 0.23
N SER A 13 -0.91 6.88 -0.73
CA SER A 13 -1.08 8.33 -0.52
C SER A 13 -2.55 8.77 -0.40
N ILE A 14 -3.47 8.12 -1.12
CA ILE A 14 -4.89 8.45 -1.09
C ILE A 14 -5.56 7.77 0.11
N TYR A 15 -5.42 6.45 0.24
CA TYR A 15 -6.23 5.66 1.16
C TYR A 15 -5.66 5.56 2.57
N PHE A 16 -4.33 5.65 2.71
CA PHE A 16 -3.63 5.58 4.00
C PHE A 16 -2.94 6.90 4.37
N GLY A 17 -3.23 7.97 3.65
CA GLY A 17 -2.74 9.33 3.91
C GLY A 17 -3.41 9.98 5.13
N GLN A 18 -3.33 11.31 5.20
CA GLN A 18 -3.82 12.09 6.35
C GLN A 18 -5.34 11.94 6.59
N ASP A 19 -6.10 11.75 5.52
CA ASP A 19 -7.57 11.67 5.55
C ASP A 19 -8.06 10.20 5.41
N PHE A 20 -7.30 9.23 5.93
CA PHE A 20 -7.63 7.81 5.82
C PHE A 20 -9.00 7.45 6.42
N ASP A 21 -9.43 8.20 7.44
CA ASP A 21 -10.67 8.02 8.18
C ASP A 21 -11.93 8.27 7.31
N LEU A 22 -11.77 8.90 6.14
CA LEU A 22 -12.81 8.98 5.12
C LEU A 22 -13.12 7.62 4.46
N PHE A 23 -12.16 6.69 4.44
CA PHE A 23 -12.28 5.39 3.80
C PHE A 23 -12.48 4.25 4.82
N GLY A 24 -11.89 4.37 6.02
CA GLY A 24 -12.03 3.37 7.07
C GLY A 24 -11.09 3.61 8.24
N ASN A 25 -11.24 2.83 9.31
CA ASN A 25 -10.36 2.91 10.50
C ASN A 25 -9.46 1.68 10.64
N THR A 26 -9.59 0.70 9.74
CA THR A 26 -8.81 -0.53 9.74
C THR A 26 -8.33 -0.86 8.32
N ILE A 27 -7.22 -1.60 8.19
CA ILE A 27 -6.71 -2.04 6.89
C ILE A 27 -7.80 -2.77 6.07
N PRO A 28 -8.56 -3.73 6.64
CA PRO A 28 -9.62 -4.39 5.88
C PRO A 28 -10.73 -3.46 5.39
N GLU A 29 -11.14 -2.46 6.18
CA GLU A 29 -12.13 -1.46 5.76
C GLU A 29 -11.62 -0.62 4.60
N ILE A 30 -10.38 -0.13 4.70
CA ILE A 30 -9.77 0.70 3.67
C ILE A 30 -9.54 -0.08 2.37
N VAL A 31 -9.06 -1.33 2.46
CA VAL A 31 -8.92 -2.17 1.27
C VAL A 31 -10.29 -2.49 0.66
N ALA A 32 -11.31 -2.72 1.48
CA ALA A 32 -12.67 -2.94 0.97
C ALA A 32 -13.22 -1.72 0.24
N ASP A 33 -12.96 -0.50 0.75
CA ASP A 33 -13.32 0.75 0.07
C ASP A 33 -12.63 0.85 -1.30
N TYR A 34 -11.30 0.65 -1.35
CA TYR A 34 -10.54 0.62 -2.61
C TYR A 34 -11.07 -0.44 -3.59
N VAL A 35 -11.37 -1.65 -3.12
CA VAL A 35 -11.91 -2.72 -3.99
C VAL A 35 -13.27 -2.32 -4.57
N SER A 36 -14.09 -1.60 -3.81
CA SER A 36 -15.41 -1.14 -4.26
C SER A 36 -15.35 -0.01 -5.28
N SER A 37 -14.30 0.81 -5.24
CA SER A 37 -14.13 1.99 -6.09
C SER A 37 -13.19 1.77 -7.28
N SER A 38 -12.41 0.68 -7.29
CA SER A 38 -11.42 0.34 -8.33
C SER A 38 -11.94 -0.66 -9.38
N THR A 39 -11.31 -0.62 -10.55
CA THR A 39 -11.42 -1.62 -11.61
C THR A 39 -10.53 -2.83 -11.32
N GLU A 40 -10.85 -3.97 -11.95
CA GLU A 40 -9.99 -5.16 -11.87
C GLU A 40 -8.56 -4.90 -12.40
N ALA A 41 -8.42 -4.02 -13.39
CA ALA A 41 -7.12 -3.66 -13.95
C ALA A 41 -6.26 -2.88 -12.95
N GLU A 42 -6.84 -1.95 -12.20
CA GLU A 42 -6.16 -1.20 -11.13
C GLU A 42 -5.72 -2.15 -10.02
N ARG A 43 -6.61 -3.03 -9.54
CA ARG A 43 -6.25 -4.03 -8.52
C ARG A 43 -5.09 -4.94 -8.94
N LYS A 44 -5.07 -5.36 -10.21
CA LYS A 44 -3.95 -6.15 -10.77
C LYS A 44 -2.65 -5.37 -10.84
N LYS A 45 -2.70 -4.07 -11.14
CA LYS A 45 -1.52 -3.20 -11.10
C LYS A 45 -1.02 -3.02 -9.67
N LEU A 46 -1.92 -2.84 -8.70
CA LEU A 46 -1.52 -2.73 -7.30
C LEU A 46 -0.83 -4.01 -6.83
N LEU A 47 -1.39 -5.18 -7.15
CA LEU A 47 -0.74 -6.48 -6.86
C LEU A 47 0.65 -6.59 -7.50
N PHE A 48 0.78 -6.21 -8.78
CA PHE A 48 2.06 -6.21 -9.49
C PHE A 48 3.08 -5.27 -8.84
N ASP A 49 2.66 -4.04 -8.53
CA ASP A 49 3.51 -3.03 -7.90
C ASP A 49 3.99 -3.50 -6.52
N ILE A 50 3.13 -4.15 -5.73
CA ILE A 50 3.52 -4.73 -4.44
C ILE A 50 4.53 -5.86 -4.64
N ASP A 51 4.28 -6.78 -5.56
CA ASP A 51 5.19 -7.90 -5.85
C ASP A 51 6.55 -7.42 -6.34
N GLU A 52 6.57 -6.42 -7.22
CA GLU A 52 7.80 -5.79 -7.71
C GLU A 52 8.55 -5.08 -6.58
N PHE A 53 7.86 -4.31 -5.74
CA PHE A 53 8.48 -3.61 -4.61
C PHE A 53 9.14 -4.59 -3.63
N ILE A 54 8.44 -5.65 -3.23
CA ILE A 54 8.97 -6.69 -2.34
C ILE A 54 10.18 -7.39 -2.98
N SER A 55 10.13 -7.66 -4.29
CA SER A 55 11.21 -8.29 -5.04
C SER A 55 12.46 -7.42 -5.16
N LEU A 56 12.28 -6.11 -5.33
CA LEU A 56 13.38 -5.14 -5.44
C LEU A 56 14.08 -4.88 -4.11
N HIS A 57 13.40 -5.08 -2.98
CA HIS A 57 13.92 -4.78 -1.65
C HIS A 57 14.01 -6.01 -0.72
N PRO A 58 14.77 -7.06 -1.09
CA PRO A 58 14.83 -8.30 -0.32
C PRO A 58 15.52 -8.14 1.06
N THR A 59 16.32 -7.09 1.24
CA THR A 59 17.13 -6.87 2.45
C THR A 59 16.93 -5.50 3.10
N ASP A 60 16.37 -4.53 2.38
CA ASP A 60 16.21 -3.12 2.78
C ASP A 60 14.73 -2.68 2.76
N MET A 61 13.79 -3.63 2.79
CA MET A 61 12.34 -3.42 2.66
C MET A 61 11.80 -2.27 3.52
N GLU A 62 12.14 -2.25 4.81
CA GLU A 62 11.62 -1.25 5.76
C GLU A 62 12.18 0.15 5.46
N ASP A 63 13.48 0.25 5.19
CA ASP A 63 14.12 1.52 4.85
C ASP A 63 13.62 2.06 3.49
N ALA A 64 13.46 1.18 2.49
CA ALA A 64 12.94 1.55 1.19
C ALA A 64 11.49 2.07 1.28
N PHE A 65 10.66 1.40 2.07
CA PHE A 65 9.28 1.77 2.29
C PHE A 65 9.17 3.10 3.02
N GLU A 66 9.93 3.30 4.10
CA GLU A 66 9.95 4.57 4.85
C GLU A 66 10.43 5.73 3.97
N ASN A 67 11.48 5.51 3.16
CA ASN A 67 11.97 6.54 2.23
C ASN A 67 10.94 6.94 1.17
N GLN A 68 10.10 6.01 0.72
CA GLN A 68 9.08 6.28 -0.30
C GLN A 68 7.78 6.85 0.29
N PHE A 69 7.31 6.29 1.42
CA PHE A 69 5.97 6.53 1.95
C PHE A 69 5.93 7.22 3.31
N GLY A 70 7.01 7.21 4.08
CA GLY A 70 7.05 7.63 5.49
C GLY A 70 6.62 9.07 5.75
N LYS A 71 6.73 9.95 4.75
CA LYS A 71 6.20 11.33 4.83
C LYS A 71 4.68 11.37 5.02
N TRP A 72 3.96 10.37 4.51
CA TRP A 72 2.50 10.35 4.45
C TRP A 72 1.90 9.26 5.31
N PHE A 73 2.63 8.16 5.51
CA PHE A 73 2.12 6.94 6.10
C PHE A 73 3.16 6.31 7.04
N GLY A 74 2.83 6.24 8.33
CA GLY A 74 3.63 5.52 9.31
C GLY A 74 3.08 4.12 9.52
N VAL A 75 3.72 3.11 8.93
CA VAL A 75 3.24 1.70 8.98
C VAL A 75 3.14 1.15 10.42
N ASP A 76 4.01 1.61 11.31
CA ASP A 76 3.98 1.25 12.73
C ASP A 76 2.69 1.67 13.45
N LEU A 77 2.04 2.75 13.00
CA LEU A 77 0.75 3.21 13.55
C LEU A 77 -0.38 2.21 13.29
N TRP A 78 -0.17 1.32 12.32
CA TRP A 78 -1.09 0.26 11.96
C TRP A 78 -0.69 -1.09 12.58
N GLY A 79 0.38 -1.14 13.37
CA GLY A 79 0.84 -2.36 14.04
C GLY A 79 1.54 -3.37 13.12
N HIS A 80 2.08 -2.90 12.00
CA HIS A 80 2.72 -3.72 10.98
C HIS A 80 4.14 -3.26 10.70
N THR A 81 5.00 -4.18 10.25
CA THR A 81 6.18 -3.82 9.44
C THR A 81 5.75 -3.58 7.99
N ALA A 82 6.54 -2.85 7.19
CA ALA A 82 6.27 -2.60 5.78
C ALA A 82 5.99 -3.90 5.01
N LYS A 83 6.81 -4.94 5.23
CA LYS A 83 6.58 -6.25 4.61
C LYS A 83 5.22 -6.83 4.98
N SER A 84 4.90 -6.90 6.27
CA SER A 84 3.66 -7.51 6.75
C SER A 84 2.42 -6.73 6.30
N PHE A 85 2.52 -5.40 6.18
CA PHE A 85 1.48 -4.53 5.67
C PHE A 85 1.18 -4.82 4.19
N LEU A 86 2.21 -4.89 3.35
CA LEU A 86 2.04 -5.21 1.93
C LEU A 86 1.51 -6.63 1.71
N GLU A 87 1.95 -7.61 2.50
CA GLU A 87 1.40 -8.97 2.47
C GLU A 87 -0.08 -9.01 2.88
N GLU A 88 -0.49 -8.18 3.85
CA GLU A 88 -1.89 -8.06 4.28
C GLU A 88 -2.76 -7.44 3.18
N ILE A 89 -2.30 -6.38 2.50
CA ILE A 89 -3.00 -5.81 1.34
C ILE A 89 -3.21 -6.87 0.26
N LYS A 90 -2.16 -7.61 -0.11
CA LYS A 90 -2.25 -8.69 -1.11
C LYS A 90 -3.28 -9.75 -0.73
N ARG A 91 -3.35 -10.12 0.57
CA ARG A 91 -4.31 -11.12 1.07
C ARG A 91 -5.76 -10.66 0.93
N LEU A 92 -6.00 -9.34 0.99
CA LEU A 92 -7.33 -8.73 0.97
C LEU A 92 -7.80 -8.36 -0.45
N LEU A 93 -6.89 -8.30 -1.43
CA LEU A 93 -7.24 -8.05 -2.82
C LEU A 93 -7.84 -9.30 -3.50
N PRO A 94 -8.92 -9.17 -4.28
CA PRO A 94 -9.59 -10.27 -4.99
C PRO A 94 -8.89 -10.73 -6.27
#